data_AF-A0AAW4VYR7-F1
#
_entry.id   AF-A0AAW4VYR7-F1
#
_cell.length_a   1.000
_cell.length_b   1.000
_cell.length_c   1.000
_cell.angle_alpha   90.00
_cell.angle_beta   90.00
_cell.angle_gamma   90.00
#
_symmetry.space_group_name_H-M   'P 1'
#
loop_
_entity.id
_entity.type
_entity.pdbx_description
1 polymer ?
#
loop_
_entity_poly.entity_id
_entity_poly.type
_entity_poly.pdbx_seq_one_letter_code
_entity_poly.pdbx_strand_id
1 'polypeptide(L)'
;MRAKVAYVRCYESVFLYFLAMQNNAEHQINLKVLRQSIDKGEQRIRQIDKAIEELFEDNICGKITDERFIKMTTSYEEEQKNLTASVENWKLELENAQQQEVNGRNRVKVDIYFTAVGIVNIPTETEIKAAMEKIQRSRKQAITT
;
A
#
# COMPACT_ATOMS: atom_id res chain seq x y z
N MET A 1 -28.37 18.45 3.85
CA MET A 1 -28.09 18.01 2.45
C MET A 1 -27.79 19.16 1.48
N ARG A 2 -28.55 20.27 1.45
CA ARG A 2 -28.30 21.42 0.54
C ARG A 2 -26.88 22.01 0.60
N ALA A 3 -26.28 22.11 1.79
CA ALA A 3 -24.95 22.68 1.96
C ALA A 3 -23.81 21.86 1.30
N LYS A 4 -23.93 20.54 1.19
CA LYS A 4 -22.86 19.67 0.64
C LYS A 4 -22.86 19.63 -0.89
N VAL A 5 -24.05 19.58 -1.50
CA VAL A 5 -24.21 19.72 -2.96
C VAL A 5 -23.79 21.13 -3.39
N ALA A 6 -24.16 22.16 -2.61
CA ALA A 6 -23.65 23.51 -2.80
C ALA A 6 -22.13 23.58 -2.66
N TYR A 7 -21.53 22.87 -1.69
CA TYR A 7 -20.08 22.81 -1.51
C TYR A 7 -19.36 22.21 -2.73
N VAL A 8 -19.76 21.02 -3.21
CA VAL A 8 -19.14 20.40 -4.41
C VAL A 8 -19.27 21.31 -5.64
N ARG A 9 -20.41 22.00 -5.78
CA ARG A 9 -20.64 22.93 -6.89
C ARG A 9 -19.90 24.27 -6.77
N CYS A 10 -19.67 24.77 -5.55
CA CYS A 10 -18.99 26.05 -5.31
C CYS A 10 -17.47 25.91 -5.10
N TYR A 11 -17.00 24.71 -4.76
CA TYR A 11 -15.61 24.43 -4.37
C TYR A 11 -15.07 23.18 -5.05
N GLU A 12 -15.44 22.94 -6.31
CA GLU A 12 -15.01 21.77 -7.10
C GLU A 12 -13.48 21.59 -7.08
N SER A 13 -12.72 22.66 -7.28
CA SER A 13 -11.25 22.62 -7.26
C SER A 13 -10.67 22.23 -5.89
N VAL A 14 -11.31 22.67 -4.81
CA VAL A 14 -10.92 22.33 -3.43
C VAL A 14 -11.32 20.89 -3.11
N PHE A 15 -12.49 20.45 -3.55
CA PHE A 15 -12.95 19.07 -3.42
C PHE A 15 -12.01 18.10 -4.15
N LEU A 16 -11.65 18.40 -5.41
CA LEU A 16 -10.68 17.61 -6.18
C LEU A 16 -9.30 17.62 -5.53
N TYR A 17 -8.87 18.74 -4.93
CA TYR A 17 -7.61 18.82 -4.19
C TYR A 17 -7.59 17.86 -2.98
N PHE A 18 -8.63 17.88 -2.16
CA PHE A 18 -8.71 16.98 -1.00
C PHE A 18 -8.83 15.51 -1.40
N LEU A 19 -9.62 15.21 -2.44
CA LEU A 19 -9.73 13.86 -2.98
C LEU A 19 -8.36 13.36 -3.50
N ALA A 20 -7.63 14.19 -4.25
CA ALA A 20 -6.30 13.86 -4.74
C ALA A 20 -5.30 13.64 -3.58
N MET A 21 -5.38 14.49 -2.54
CA MET A 21 -4.52 14.37 -1.37
C MET A 21 -4.79 13.09 -0.58
N GLN A 22 -6.07 12.74 -0.36
CA GLN A 22 -6.45 11.51 0.34
C GLN A 22 -6.05 10.26 -0.45
N ASN A 23 -6.34 10.24 -1.76
CA ASN A 23 -5.94 9.13 -2.63
C ASN A 23 -4.40 8.96 -2.66
N ASN A 24 -3.64 10.06 -2.71
CA ASN A 24 -2.18 9.99 -2.64
C ASN A 24 -1.73 9.43 -1.29
N ALA A 25 -2.30 9.90 -0.18
CA ALA A 25 -1.97 9.39 1.15
C ALA A 25 -2.24 7.89 1.30
N GLU A 26 -3.42 7.42 0.88
CA GLU A 26 -3.79 6.00 0.88
C GLU A 26 -2.86 5.18 -0.01
N HIS A 27 -2.52 5.70 -1.19
CA HIS A 27 -1.57 5.07 -2.10
C HIS A 27 -0.18 4.91 -1.47
N GLN A 28 0.35 5.96 -0.83
CA GLN A 28 1.65 5.91 -0.15
C GLN A 28 1.64 4.95 1.04
N ILE A 29 0.53 4.87 1.78
CA ILE A 29 0.34 3.87 2.84
C ILE A 29 0.39 2.46 2.23
N ASN A 30 -0.32 2.21 1.12
CA ASN A 30 -0.31 0.91 0.45
C ASN A 30 1.11 0.51 0.00
N LEU A 31 1.85 1.41 -0.68
CA LEU A 31 3.23 1.17 -1.08
C LEU A 31 4.13 0.82 0.12
N LYS A 32 3.96 1.52 1.24
CA LYS A 32 4.70 1.23 2.48
C LYS A 32 4.36 -0.14 3.04
N VAL A 33 3.08 -0.50 3.06
CA VAL A 33 2.62 -1.82 3.53
C VAL A 33 3.18 -2.93 2.66
N LEU A 34 3.13 -2.81 1.32
CA LEU A 34 3.69 -3.79 0.40
C LEU A 34 5.19 -4.00 0.63
N ARG A 35 5.96 -2.91 0.73
CA ARG A 35 7.40 -2.99 1.03
C ARG A 35 7.67 -3.71 2.35
N GLN A 36 6.93 -3.38 3.40
CA GLN A 36 7.07 -4.05 4.70
C GLN A 36 6.71 -5.54 4.65
N SER A 37 5.68 -5.92 3.88
CA SER A 37 5.30 -7.32 3.68
C SER A 37 6.38 -8.09 2.94
N ILE A 38 6.97 -7.51 1.89
CA ILE A 38 8.10 -8.09 1.14
C ILE A 38 9.29 -8.29 2.09
N ASP A 39 9.71 -7.26 2.82
CA ASP A 39 10.87 -7.33 3.71
C ASP A 39 10.70 -8.43 4.77
N LYS A 40 9.52 -8.51 5.38
CA LYS A 40 9.18 -9.55 6.37
C LYS A 40 9.14 -10.94 5.76
N GLY A 41 8.54 -11.09 4.58
CA GLY A 41 8.48 -12.36 3.87
C GLY A 41 9.87 -12.88 3.51
N GLU A 42 10.71 -12.03 2.92
CA GLU A 42 12.10 -12.37 2.60
C GLU A 42 12.94 -12.67 3.85
N GLN A 43 12.71 -11.95 4.95
CA GLN A 43 13.38 -12.24 6.21
C GLN A 43 12.97 -13.62 6.75
N ARG A 44 11.69 -13.96 6.69
CA ARG A 44 11.20 -15.27 7.15
C ARG A 44 11.74 -16.41 6.27
N ILE A 45 11.80 -16.21 4.95
CA ILE A 45 12.41 -17.17 4.03
C ILE A 45 13.87 -17.44 4.43
N ARG A 46 14.68 -16.40 4.65
CA ARG A 46 16.08 -16.55 5.11
C ARG A 46 16.20 -17.27 6.46
N GLN A 47 15.25 -17.05 7.37
CA GLN A 47 15.22 -17.76 8.65
C GLN A 47 14.91 -19.24 8.48
N ILE A 48 14.02 -19.58 7.55
CA ILE A 48 13.69 -20.97 7.21
C ILE A 48 14.92 -21.65 6.59
N ASP A 49 15.60 -21.01 5.65
CA ASP A 49 16.85 -21.54 5.04
C ASP A 49 17.86 -21.90 6.12
N LYS A 50 18.12 -20.98 7.05
CA LYS A 50 19.04 -21.21 8.16
C LYS A 50 18.59 -22.35 9.08
N ALA A 51 17.29 -22.44 9.36
CA ALA A 51 16.75 -23.51 10.19
C ALA A 51 16.90 -24.89 9.52
N ILE A 52 16.76 -24.98 8.21
CA ILE A 52 16.98 -26.20 7.44
C ILE A 52 18.47 -26.60 7.46
N GLU A 53 19.38 -25.64 7.30
CA GLU A 53 20.84 -25.88 7.42
C GLU A 53 21.21 -26.42 8.82
N GLU A 54 20.71 -25.80 9.88
CA GLU A 54 20.93 -26.25 11.26
C GLU A 54 20.33 -27.65 11.52
N LEU A 55 19.15 -27.94 10.98
CA LEU A 55 18.55 -29.28 11.07
C LEU A 55 19.37 -30.34 10.33
N PHE A 56 19.98 -29.99 9.19
CA PHE A 56 20.83 -30.90 8.43
C PHE A 56 22.08 -31.27 9.24
N GLU A 57 22.75 -30.27 9.83
CA GLU A 57 23.89 -30.44 10.74
C GLU A 57 23.54 -31.35 11.93
N ASP A 58 22.37 -31.14 12.54
CA ASP A 58 21.91 -31.95 13.67
C ASP A 58 21.57 -33.40 13.27
N ASN A 59 21.07 -33.61 12.04
CA ASN A 59 20.78 -34.93 11.51
C ASN A 59 22.07 -35.73 11.28
N ILE A 60 23.07 -35.14 10.60
CA ILE A 60 24.36 -35.82 10.37
C ILE A 60 25.13 -36.08 11.67
N CYS A 61 24.92 -35.26 12.70
CA CYS A 61 25.48 -35.48 14.04
C CYS A 61 24.71 -36.51 14.87
N GLY A 62 23.60 -37.05 14.37
CA GLY A 62 22.75 -38.02 15.07
C GLY A 62 21.99 -37.44 16.26
N LYS A 63 21.86 -36.11 16.38
CA LYS A 63 21.09 -35.47 17.46
C LYS A 63 19.58 -35.60 17.24
N ILE A 64 19.16 -35.77 16.00
CA ILE A 64 17.77 -36.03 15.60
C ILE A 64 17.71 -37.28 14.72
N THR A 65 16.53 -37.90 14.65
CA THR A 65 16.29 -39.02 13.74
C THR A 65 15.99 -38.54 12.33
N ASP A 66 16.31 -39.35 11.32
CA ASP A 66 15.99 -39.06 9.91
C ASP A 66 14.49 -38.81 9.71
N GLU A 67 13.63 -39.61 10.38
CA GLU A 67 12.17 -39.42 10.32
C GLU A 67 11.76 -38.04 10.84
N ARG A 68 12.38 -37.56 11.92
CA ARG A 68 12.08 -36.25 12.49
C ARG A 68 12.60 -35.13 11.60
N PHE A 69 13.80 -35.30 11.03
CA PHE A 69 14.38 -34.38 10.06
C PHE A 69 13.44 -34.19 8.86
N ILE A 70 13.06 -35.28 8.18
CA ILE A 70 12.16 -35.27 7.01
C ILE A 70 10.84 -34.55 7.34
N LYS A 71 10.24 -34.86 8.49
CA LYS A 71 8.98 -34.25 8.90
C LYS A 71 9.10 -32.73 9.08
N MET A 72 10.18 -32.27 9.73
CA MET A 72 10.39 -30.84 9.98
C MET A 72 10.77 -30.09 8.71
N THR A 73 11.67 -30.63 7.89
CA THR A 73 12.06 -30.00 6.62
C THR A 73 10.89 -29.91 5.66
N THR A 74 10.04 -30.94 5.55
CA THR A 74 8.82 -30.88 4.72
C THR A 74 7.93 -29.70 5.10
N SER A 75 7.70 -29.49 6.40
CA SER A 75 6.88 -28.37 6.88
C SER A 75 7.51 -27.01 6.58
N TYR A 76 8.84 -26.90 6.71
CA TYR A 76 9.57 -25.67 6.43
C TYR A 76 9.61 -25.35 4.92
N GLU A 77 9.83 -26.35 4.07
CA GLU A 77 9.81 -26.22 2.62
C GLU A 77 8.42 -25.80 2.12
N GLU A 78 7.34 -26.34 2.70
CA GLU A 78 5.98 -25.91 2.39
C GLU A 78 5.74 -24.44 2.78
N GLU A 79 6.14 -24.03 3.99
CA GLU A 79 6.04 -22.63 4.43
C GLU A 79 6.83 -21.71 3.50
N GLN A 80 8.08 -22.08 3.18
CA GLN A 80 8.95 -21.32 2.29
C GLN A 80 8.34 -21.16 0.90
N LYS A 81 7.83 -22.23 0.30
CA LYS A 81 7.16 -22.20 -1.02
C LYS A 81 5.99 -21.21 -1.04
N ASN A 82 5.14 -21.26 -0.01
CA ASN A 82 3.98 -20.37 0.09
C ASN A 82 4.38 -18.90 0.29
N LEU A 83 5.42 -18.66 1.10
CA LEU A 83 5.95 -17.31 1.32
C LEU A 83 6.61 -16.76 0.05
N THR A 84 7.39 -17.56 -0.68
CA THR A 84 8.01 -17.13 -1.94
C THR A 84 6.96 -16.69 -2.94
N ALA A 85 5.90 -17.47 -3.14
CA ALA A 85 4.79 -17.09 -4.02
C ALA A 85 4.10 -15.79 -3.56
N SER A 86 3.91 -15.62 -2.25
CA SER A 86 3.32 -14.39 -1.69
C SER A 86 4.21 -13.16 -1.91
N VAL A 87 5.53 -13.31 -1.71
CA VAL A 87 6.52 -12.24 -1.92
C VAL A 87 6.59 -11.84 -3.39
N GLU A 88 6.56 -12.81 -4.32
CA GLU A 88 6.51 -12.52 -5.75
C GLU A 88 5.23 -11.75 -6.13
N ASN A 89 4.08 -12.16 -5.59
CA ASN A 89 2.83 -11.44 -5.81
C ASN A 89 2.88 -10.01 -5.25
N TRP A 90 3.40 -9.79 -4.03
CA TRP A 90 3.55 -8.44 -3.47
C TRP A 90 4.53 -7.57 -4.27
N LYS A 91 5.60 -8.15 -4.82
CA LYS A 91 6.53 -7.43 -5.70
C LYS A 91 5.83 -6.97 -6.99
N LEU A 92 5.01 -7.83 -7.59
CA LEU A 92 4.21 -7.50 -8.76
C LEU A 92 3.18 -6.41 -8.44
N GLU A 93 2.48 -6.52 -7.31
CA GLU A 93 1.55 -5.48 -6.84
C GLU A 93 2.25 -4.13 -6.61
N LEU A 94 3.46 -4.16 -6.03
CA LEU A 94 4.27 -2.96 -5.80
C LEU A 94 4.67 -2.31 -7.12
N GLU A 95 5.13 -3.09 -8.10
CA GLU A 95 5.48 -2.59 -9.43
C GLU A 95 4.27 -1.94 -10.12
N ASN A 96 3.12 -2.63 -10.11
CA ASN A 96 1.88 -2.11 -10.68
C ASN A 96 1.42 -0.81 -10.00
N ALA A 97 1.51 -0.75 -8.67
CA ALA A 97 1.18 0.45 -7.91
C ALA A 97 2.11 1.62 -8.26
N GLN A 98 3.42 1.38 -8.42
CA GLN A 98 4.38 2.41 -8.81
C GLN A 98 4.18 2.90 -10.24
N GLN A 99 3.81 2.03 -11.19
CA GLN A 99 3.52 2.43 -12.57
C GLN A 99 2.28 3.35 -12.69
N GLN A 100 1.31 3.23 -11.78
CA GLN A 100 0.17 4.15 -11.72
C GLN A 100 0.59 5.58 -11.36
N GLU A 101 1.68 5.77 -10.62
CA GLU A 101 2.24 7.08 -10.29
C GLU A 101 2.83 7.79 -11.52
N VAL A 102 3.45 7.02 -12.45
CA VAL A 102 4.14 7.55 -13.64
C VAL A 102 3.16 7.97 -14.75
N ASN A 103 2.00 7.31 -14.86
CA ASN A 103 1.06 7.52 -15.97
C ASN A 103 0.18 8.78 -15.82
N GLY A 104 0.29 9.56 -14.74
CA GLY A 104 -0.22 10.93 -14.62
C GLY A 104 -1.73 11.14 -14.80
N ARG A 105 -2.53 10.08 -14.95
CA ARG A 105 -3.99 10.13 -15.14
C ARG A 105 -4.68 9.13 -14.22
N ASN A 106 -4.69 9.44 -12.92
CA ASN A 106 -5.56 8.74 -11.97
C ASN A 106 -7.01 9.18 -12.18
N ARG A 107 -7.77 8.38 -12.94
CA ARG A 107 -9.23 8.49 -13.02
C ARG A 107 -9.84 7.66 -11.90
N VAL A 108 -10.20 8.31 -10.80
CA VAL A 108 -10.85 7.66 -9.66
C VAL A 108 -12.36 7.75 -9.83
N LYS A 109 -13.05 6.61 -9.91
CA LYS A 109 -14.51 6.54 -9.83
C LYS A 109 -14.91 6.71 -8.36
N VAL A 110 -15.80 7.66 -8.07
CA VAL A 110 -16.25 7.98 -6.71
C VAL A 110 -17.76 7.83 -6.63
N ASP A 111 -18.24 6.89 -5.83
CA ASP A 111 -19.67 6.64 -5.62
C ASP A 111 -20.23 7.46 -4.45
N ILE A 112 -20.94 8.55 -4.75
CA ILE A 112 -21.49 9.45 -3.71
C ILE A 112 -22.88 8.97 -3.27
N TYR A 113 -22.98 8.34 -2.10
CA TYR A 113 -24.27 7.96 -1.51
C TYR A 113 -24.82 9.07 -0.58
N PHE A 114 -26.01 9.58 -0.89
CA PHE A 114 -26.67 10.65 -0.12
C PHE A 114 -27.54 10.10 1.02
N THR A 115 -26.91 9.48 2.02
CA THR A 115 -27.54 9.30 3.35
C THR A 115 -26.53 9.33 4.51
N ALA A 116 -25.25 9.05 4.25
CA ALA A 116 -24.14 9.33 5.16
C ALA A 116 -22.87 9.55 4.30
N VAL A 117 -22.16 10.65 4.52
CA VAL A 117 -21.01 11.05 3.70
C VAL A 117 -19.77 10.33 4.23
N GLY A 118 -19.36 9.24 3.56
CA GLY A 118 -18.26 8.38 4.01
C GLY A 118 -16.98 8.41 3.15
N ILE A 119 -16.94 9.22 2.08
CA ILE A 119 -15.77 9.25 1.17
C ILE A 119 -14.82 10.42 1.46
N VAL A 120 -15.34 11.56 1.90
CA VAL A 120 -14.53 12.75 2.23
C VAL A 120 -15.11 13.46 3.44
N ASN A 121 -14.29 13.70 4.46
CA ASN A 121 -14.65 14.58 5.57
C ASN A 121 -14.83 16.01 5.04
N ILE A 122 -15.91 16.71 5.42
CA ILE A 122 -16.10 18.09 4.98
C ILE A 122 -15.01 18.95 5.60
N PRO A 123 -14.17 19.62 4.79
CA PRO A 123 -13.15 20.50 5.32
C PRO A 123 -13.79 21.74 5.98
N THR A 124 -13.17 22.20 7.05
CA THR A 124 -13.49 23.45 7.73
C THR A 124 -13.18 24.66 6.85
N GLU A 125 -13.76 25.83 7.15
CA GLU A 125 -13.52 27.07 6.39
C GLU A 125 -12.02 27.42 6.31
N THR A 126 -11.27 27.18 7.39
CA THR A 126 -9.82 27.37 7.45
C THR A 126 -9.08 26.46 6.48
N GLU A 127 -9.47 25.18 6.42
CA GLU A 127 -8.90 24.21 5.49
C GLU A 127 -9.23 24.54 4.03
N ILE A 128 -10.45 25.02 3.76
CA ILE A 128 -10.87 25.49 2.43
C ILE A 128 -10.01 26.68 1.98
N LYS A 129 -9.83 27.69 2.84
CA LYS A 129 -8.99 28.87 2.55
C LYS A 129 -7.54 28.47 2.25
N ALA A 130 -6.96 27.59 3.07
CA ALA A 130 -5.60 27.10 2.88
C ALA A 130 -5.44 26.32 1.56
N ALA A 131 -6.42 25.47 1.20
CA ALA A 131 -6.42 24.74 -0.06
C ALA A 131 -6.51 25.69 -1.26
N MET A 132 -7.39 26.71 -1.21
CA MET A 132 -7.51 27.72 -2.26
C MET A 132 -6.19 28.48 -2.49
N GLU A 133 -5.49 28.89 -1.42
CA GLU A 133 -4.18 29.53 -1.54
C GLU A 133 -3.14 28.63 -2.23
N LYS A 134 -3.08 27.34 -1.85
CA LYS A 134 -2.15 26.37 -2.46
C LYS A 134 -2.44 26.17 -3.95
N ILE A 135 -3.71 26.02 -4.32
CA ILE A 135 -4.14 25.90 -5.73
C ILE A 135 -3.78 27.16 -6.53
N GLN A 136 -3.91 28.34 -5.93
CA GLN A 136 -3.57 29.59 -6.60
C GLN A 136 -2.05 29.77 -6.76
N ARG A 137 -1.26 29.35 -5.76
CA ARG A 137 0.22 29.34 -5.85
C ARG A 137 0.71 28.39 -6.95
N SER A 138 0.17 27.17 -7.01
CA SER A 138 0.57 26.19 -8.03
C SER A 138 0.22 26.66 -9.45
N ARG A 139 -0.95 27.28 -9.65
CA ARG A 139 -1.32 27.89 -10.95
C ARG A 139 -0.37 29.01 -11.38
N LYS A 140 0.07 29.87 -10.46
CA LYS A 140 1.00 30.97 -10.77
C LYS A 140 2.39 30.44 -11.18
N GLN A 141 2.85 29.38 -10.53
CA GLN A 141 4.14 28.75 -10.83
C GLN A 141 4.14 28.05 -12.20
N ALA A 142 3.04 27.39 -12.58
CA ALA A 142 2.89 26.70 -13.86
C ALA A 142 2.80 27.63 -15.09
N ILE A 143 2.59 28.94 -14.91
CA ILE A 143 2.54 29.94 -16.00
C ILE A 143 3.92 30.59 -16.23
N THR A 144 4.86 30.42 -15.30
CA THR A 144 6.18 31.07 -15.33
C THR A 144 7.28 30.13 -15.84
N THR A 145 6.95 28.88 -16.17
CA THR A 145 7.85 27.86 -16.74
C THR A 145 7.35 27.47 -18.13
#